data_AF-A0AAJ1INE2-F1
#
_entry.id   AF-A0AAJ1INE2-F1
#
_cell.length_a   1.000
_cell.length_b   1.000
_cell.length_c   1.000
_cell.angle_alpha   90.00
_cell.angle_beta   90.00
_cell.angle_gamma   90.00
#
_symmetry.space_group_name_H-M   'P 1'
#
loop_
_entity.id
_entity.type
_entity.pdbx_description
1 polymer ?
#
loop_
_entity_poly.entity_id
_entity_poly.type
_entity_poly.pdbx_seq_one_letter_code
_entity_poly.pdbx_strand_id
1 'polypeptide(L)'
;MAIFEIREFNQDAKIDEMFTDKKFPTFNNIQVVGIYLKCNYAYGKVFKYDDIEYIEYFINGTNIYTDIPEPLDEWVTDELIK
;
A
#
# COMPACT_ATOMS: atom_id res chain seq x y z
N MET A 1 1.99 7.46 -14.46
CA MET A 1 2.79 7.59 -13.21
C MET A 1 2.52 6.32 -12.38
N ALA A 2 3.09 6.11 -11.21
CA ALA A 2 2.75 4.92 -10.40
C ALA A 2 2.30 5.35 -9.02
N ILE A 3 1.31 4.66 -8.46
CA ILE A 3 0.85 4.84 -7.08
C ILE A 3 1.38 3.69 -6.24
N PHE A 4 1.92 4.00 -5.08
CA PHE A 4 2.40 3.03 -4.10
C PHE A 4 1.54 3.13 -2.85
N GLU A 5 0.80 2.08 -2.52
CA GLU A 5 -0.01 1.98 -1.31
C GLU A 5 0.70 1.09 -0.29
N ILE A 6 0.78 1.54 0.96
CA ILE A 6 1.35 0.74 2.05
C ILE A 6 0.21 0.17 2.88
N ARG A 7 0.13 -1.15 2.98
CA ARG A 7 -0.76 -1.83 3.93
C ARG A 7 0.05 -2.41 5.08
N GLU A 8 -0.10 -1.82 6.26
CA GLU A 8 0.57 -2.29 7.49
C GLU A 8 -0.05 -3.61 7.96
N PHE A 9 0.79 -4.58 8.31
CA PHE A 9 0.36 -5.76 9.04
C PHE A 9 0.07 -5.42 10.50
N ASN A 10 -0.79 -6.23 11.11
CA ASN A 10 -0.93 -6.23 12.55
C ASN A 10 0.42 -6.63 13.18
N GLN A 11 0.95 -5.77 14.06
CA GLN A 11 2.26 -5.99 14.70
C GLN A 11 2.21 -7.02 15.84
N ASP A 12 1.02 -7.58 16.13
CA ASP A 12 0.85 -8.66 17.10
C ASP A 12 1.04 -10.02 16.41
N ALA A 13 2.10 -10.72 16.78
CA ALA A 13 2.44 -12.06 16.28
C ALA A 13 1.35 -13.13 16.56
N LYS A 14 0.33 -12.82 17.38
CA LYS A 14 -0.80 -13.72 17.67
C LYS A 14 -1.97 -13.55 16.73
N ILE A 15 -1.95 -12.56 15.84
CA ILE A 15 -3.00 -12.29 14.87
C ILE A 15 -2.40 -12.59 13.50
N ASP A 16 -2.74 -13.77 12.95
CA ASP A 16 -2.39 -14.17 11.58
C ASP A 16 -2.55 -12.98 10.62
N GLU A 17 -1.50 -12.71 9.82
CA GLU A 17 -1.30 -11.73 8.75
C GLU A 17 -2.52 -10.90 8.26
N MET A 18 -3.21 -10.23 9.16
CA MET A 18 -4.31 -9.33 8.83
C MET A 18 -3.75 -7.92 8.70
N PHE A 19 -4.11 -7.24 7.61
CA PHE A 19 -3.84 -5.82 7.46
C PHE A 19 -4.62 -5.03 8.50
N THR A 20 -4.04 -3.94 8.99
CA THR A 20 -4.77 -3.01 9.87
C THR A 20 -5.85 -2.27 9.07
N ASP A 21 -7.01 -2.00 9.69
CA ASP A 21 -8.08 -1.16 9.10
C ASP A 21 -7.70 0.33 9.01
N LYS A 22 -6.43 0.68 9.22
CA LYS A 22 -5.96 2.06 9.10
C LYS A 22 -6.05 2.51 7.64
N LYS A 23 -6.36 3.79 7.43
CA LYS A 23 -6.27 4.39 6.11
C LYS A 23 -4.83 4.23 5.58
N PHE A 24 -4.72 3.54 4.45
CA PHE A 24 -3.44 3.24 3.82
C PHE A 24 -2.79 4.51 3.25
N PRO A 25 -1.55 4.85 3.62
CA PRO A 25 -0.85 5.96 3.00
C PRO A 25 -0.46 5.60 1.57
N THR A 26 -0.63 6.57 0.66
CA THR A 26 -0.31 6.43 -0.76
C THR A 26 0.76 7.43 -1.18
N PHE A 27 1.61 7.02 -2.11
CA PHE A 27 2.76 7.79 -2.59
C PHE A 27 2.90 7.66 -4.10
N ASN A 28 3.46 8.69 -4.76
CA ASN A 28 3.69 8.65 -6.21
C ASN A 28 5.16 8.35 -6.56
N ASN A 29 5.97 8.01 -5.56
CA ASN A 29 7.41 7.80 -5.70
C ASN A 29 7.92 6.77 -4.67
N ILE A 30 8.54 5.70 -5.18
CA ILE A 30 9.09 4.60 -4.35
C ILE A 30 10.21 5.05 -3.39
N GLN A 31 10.97 6.09 -3.72
CA GLN A 31 11.99 6.62 -2.81
C GLN A 31 11.37 7.25 -1.56
N VAL A 32 10.22 7.91 -1.72
CA VAL A 32 9.47 8.50 -0.60
C VAL A 32 8.87 7.40 0.28
N VAL A 33 8.44 6.29 -0.31
CA VAL A 33 8.00 5.09 0.43
C VAL A 33 9.13 4.58 1.32
N GLY A 34 10.35 4.40 0.78
CA GLY A 34 11.49 3.93 1.57
C GLY A 34 11.84 4.86 2.75
N ILE A 35 11.77 6.18 2.56
CA ILE A 35 11.96 7.16 3.64
C ILE A 35 10.86 7.03 4.69
N TYR A 36 9.59 6.95 4.26
CA TYR A 36 8.45 6.80 5.16
C TYR A 36 8.59 5.55 6.03
N LEU A 37 8.93 4.41 5.43
CA LEU A 37 9.13 3.14 6.13
C LEU A 37 10.27 3.23 7.15
N LYS A 38 11.42 3.82 6.78
CA LYS A 38 12.56 4.04 7.69
C LYS A 38 12.20 4.92 8.89
N CYS A 39 11.38 5.94 8.71
CA CYS A 39 11.00 6.85 9.78
C CYS A 39 9.92 6.28 10.73
N ASN A 40 9.00 5.45 10.22
CA ASN A 40 7.84 5.00 10.98
C ASN A 40 7.95 3.56 11.49
N TYR A 41 8.98 2.81 11.11
CA TYR A 41 9.14 1.38 11.44
C TYR A 41 7.88 0.56 11.09
N ALA A 42 7.26 0.89 9.96
CA ALA A 42 6.06 0.20 9.48
C ALA A 42 6.44 -1.14 8.85
N TYR A 43 5.85 -2.23 9.35
CA TYR A 43 5.96 -3.56 8.75
C TYR A 43 4.66 -3.93 8.03
N GLY A 44 4.76 -4.34 6.76
CA GLY A 44 3.60 -4.49 5.88
C GLY A 44 3.94 -4.96 4.47
N LYS A 45 3.02 -4.70 3.54
CA LYS A 45 3.23 -4.81 2.09
C LYS A 45 3.09 -3.45 1.41
N VAL A 46 3.92 -3.22 0.40
CA VAL A 46 3.82 -2.10 -0.52
C VAL A 46 3.28 -2.61 -1.84
N PHE A 47 2.18 -2.04 -2.33
CA PHE A 47 1.57 -2.38 -3.60
C PHE A 47 1.77 -1.25 -4.58
N LYS A 48 2.22 -1.58 -5.79
CA LYS A 48 2.33 -0.62 -6.91
C LYS A 48 1.14 -0.77 -7.83
N TYR A 49 0.50 0.33 -8.15
CA TYR A 49 -0.62 0.40 -9.10
C TYR A 49 -0.29 1.36 -10.25
N ASP A 50 -0.97 1.16 -11.37
CA ASP A 50 -1.08 2.19 -12.41
C ASP A 50 -1.87 3.38 -11.86
N ASP A 51 -1.41 4.60 -12.17
CA ASP A 51 -2.03 5.80 -11.61
C ASP A 51 -3.41 6.10 -12.17
N ILE A 52 -3.67 5.75 -13.43
CA ILE A 52 -4.97 5.97 -14.06
C ILE A 52 -5.99 5.02 -13.41
N GLU A 53 -5.68 3.73 -13.34
CA GLU A 53 -6.57 2.71 -12.76
C GLU A 53 -6.84 2.96 -11.27
N TYR A 54 -5.81 3.34 -10.50
CA TYR A 54 -5.97 3.64 -9.08
C TYR A 54 -6.84 4.87 -8.82
N ILE A 55 -6.68 5.93 -9.64
CA ILE A 55 -7.50 7.14 -9.55
C ILE A 55 -8.93 6.84 -9.95
N GLU A 56 -9.16 6.06 -11.01
CA GLU A 56 -10.51 5.62 -11.40
C GLU A 56 -11.18 4.83 -10.29
N TYR A 57 -10.47 3.91 -9.63
CA TYR A 57 -10.97 3.19 -8.45
C TYR A 57 -11.32 4.14 -7.30
N PHE A 58 -10.45 5.10 -6.96
CA PHE A 58 -10.68 6.01 -5.84
C PHE A 58 -11.83 7.00 -6.10
N ILE A 59 -11.93 7.52 -7.32
CA ILE A 59 -12.99 8.46 -7.73
C ILE A 59 -14.33 7.73 -7.87
N ASN A 60 -14.33 6.54 -8.49
CA ASN A 60 -15.54 5.76 -8.74
C ASN A 60 -15.94 4.86 -7.57
N GLY A 61 -15.14 4.74 -6.51
CA GLY A 61 -15.41 3.92 -5.32
C GLY A 61 -16.62 4.36 -4.47
N THR A 62 -17.40 5.34 -4.95
CA THR A 62 -18.80 5.57 -4.52
C THR A 62 -19.81 4.64 -5.20
N ASN A 63 -19.40 3.94 -6.27
CA ASN A 63 -20.08 2.80 -6.86
C ASN A 63 -19.58 1.51 -6.23
N ILE A 64 -20.52 0.73 -5.75
CA ILE A 64 -20.37 -0.39 -4.82
C ILE A 64 -19.68 -1.64 -5.43
N TYR A 65 -19.09 -1.53 -6.63
CA TYR A 65 -18.62 -2.65 -7.44
C TYR A 65 -17.35 -2.39 -8.28
N THR A 66 -16.58 -1.33 -8.04
CA THR A 66 -15.24 -1.25 -8.63
C THR A 66 -14.29 -2.11 -7.81
N ASP A 67 -13.93 -3.27 -8.36
CA ASP A 67 -12.87 -4.12 -7.81
C ASP A 67 -11.59 -3.30 -7.62
N ILE A 68 -10.84 -3.59 -6.56
CA ILE A 68 -9.52 -2.98 -6.32
C ILE A 68 -8.64 -3.32 -7.53
N PRO A 69 -7.95 -2.36 -8.16
CA PRO A 69 -7.10 -2.64 -9.31
C PRO A 69 -6.03 -3.66 -8.93
N GLU A 70 -5.67 -4.54 -9.87
CA GLU A 70 -4.60 -5.50 -9.63
C GLU A 70 -3.26 -4.76 -9.48
N PRO A 71 -2.46 -5.07 -8.46
CA PRO A 71 -1.14 -4.46 -8.31
C PRO A 71 -0.21 -4.92 -9.44
N LEU A 72 0.52 -3.97 -10.03
CA LEU A 72 1.58 -4.22 -10.99
C LEU A 72 2.80 -4.90 -10.36
N ASP A 73 3.02 -4.66 -9.06
CA ASP A 73 4.14 -5.21 -8.29
C ASP A 73 3.86 -5.13 -6.79
N GLU A 74 4.52 -5.98 -6.01
CA GLU A 74 4.41 -6.00 -4.55
C GLU A 74 5.75 -6.27 -3.85
N TRP A 75 5.96 -5.62 -2.70
CA TRP A 75 7.14 -5.84 -1.86
C TRP A 75 6.75 -5.97 -0.40
N VAL A 76 7.51 -6.75 0.35
CA VAL A 76 7.51 -6.66 1.82
C VAL A 76 8.31 -5.43 2.22
N THR A 77 7.83 -4.65 3.19
CA THR A 77 8.47 -3.39 3.61
C THR A 77 9.95 -3.54 3.95
N ASP A 78 10.36 -4.68 4.51
CA ASP A 78 11.76 -4.99 4.85
C ASP A 78 12.69 -5.03 3.63
N GLU A 79 12.17 -5.37 2.46
CA GLU A 79 12.96 -5.40 1.23
C GLU A 79 13.35 -4.00 0.75
N LEU A 80 12.55 -2.99 1.11
CA LEU A 80 12.69 -1.59 0.71
C LEU A 80 13.52 -0.76 1.70
N ILE A 81 13.76 -1.26 2.91
CA ILE A 81 14.47 -0.55 3.99
C ILE A 81 15.98 -0.85 4.01
N LYS A 82 16.46 -1.73 3.12
CA LYS A 82 17.89 -2.09 3.02
C LYS A 82 18.85 -0.89 2.90
#